data_AF-A0A662HCH9-F1
#
_entry.id   AF-A0A662HCH9-F1
#
_cell.length_a   1.000
_cell.length_b   1.000
_cell.length_c   1.000
_cell.angle_alpha   90.00
_cell.angle_beta   90.00
_cell.angle_gamma   90.00
#
_symmetry.space_group_name_H-M   'P 1'
#
loop_
_entity.id
_entity.type
_entity.pdbx_description
1 polymer ?
#
loop_
_entity_poly.entity_id
_entity_poly.type
_entity_poly.pdbx_seq_one_letter_code
_entity_poly.pdbx_strand_id
1 'polypeptide(L)'
;MFSVRLPRELLNRMRERKDINWAEVVREAIRRVLNEPFLPATLERLIRELHNSGQWKLLLCLYLKAELLDLRYLVKNLEVMYPGEGGEIVSGLDALLREWGIDPDLRGSYGGRSLRDLVKEGLLMYGVYDKFERDVREKLKHASLEVKKAAWLLSQYFIEDPYRGYEAGLYIVPHGFVRTLGLMLEKEDVMDIVDELVRMGLVFRDYYSSRAYSHEQLVGADYARPILIELSTDKSYLDRSGDLLRDENFLAFLKWLSKGYSLDFRAVVEYEEEEAKREFGDPELFDKTLKNLVKRGIVLIDYWPHRSRVGRRSSMPPHWVYKLAPIAKREILPFLIIEYLPKLHEANSGA
;
A
#
# COMPACT_ATOMS: atom_id res chain seq x y z
N MET A 1 14.16 -9.50 -1.82
CA MET A 1 14.65 -8.33 -1.04
C MET A 1 15.71 -8.79 -0.06
N PHE A 2 16.91 -8.21 -0.09
CA PHE A 2 18.00 -8.51 0.83
C PHE A 2 17.90 -7.59 2.05
N SER A 3 17.68 -8.17 3.24
CA SER A 3 17.87 -7.45 4.50
C SER A 3 19.24 -7.82 5.06
N VAL A 4 20.17 -6.87 5.12
CA VAL A 4 21.47 -7.07 5.78
C VAL A 4 21.36 -6.62 7.22
N ARG A 5 21.57 -7.55 8.17
CA ARG A 5 21.69 -7.19 9.59
C ARG A 5 23.05 -6.56 9.83
N LEU A 6 23.05 -5.28 10.18
CA LEU A 6 24.24 -4.54 10.54
C LEU A 6 24.45 -4.57 12.06
N PRO A 7 25.70 -4.63 12.56
CA PRO A 7 26.00 -4.42 13.97
C PRO A 7 25.42 -3.08 14.46
N ARG A 8 24.86 -3.05 15.68
CA ARG A 8 24.20 -1.85 16.24
C ARG A 8 25.11 -0.62 16.24
N GLU A 9 26.39 -0.81 16.52
CA GLU A 9 27.40 0.26 16.52
C GLU A 9 27.59 0.88 15.13
N LEU A 10 27.65 0.05 14.09
CA LEU A 10 27.73 0.51 12.70
C LEU A 10 26.45 1.25 12.31
N LEU A 11 25.28 0.71 12.68
CA LEU A 11 23.99 1.35 12.42
C LEU A 11 23.89 2.73 13.07
N ASN A 12 24.38 2.88 14.31
CA ASN A 12 24.38 4.16 15.01
C ASN A 12 25.30 5.18 14.31
N ARG A 13 26.51 4.78 13.92
CA ARG A 13 27.44 5.63 13.16
C ARG A 13 26.89 6.03 11.79
N MET A 14 26.16 5.14 11.13
CA MET A 14 25.49 5.46 9.87
C MET A 14 24.38 6.50 10.08
N ARG A 15 23.60 6.37 11.16
CA ARG A 15 22.54 7.33 11.51
C ARG A 15 23.06 8.73 11.83
N GLU A 16 24.29 8.87 12.32
CA GLU A 16 24.96 10.15 12.58
C GLU A 16 25.35 10.89 11.28
N ARG A 17 25.55 10.17 10.19
CA ARG A 17 25.98 10.70 8.88
C ARG A 17 24.84 10.57 7.87
N LYS A 18 23.84 11.45 7.99
CA LYS A 18 22.63 11.46 7.13
C LYS A 18 22.88 11.94 5.70
N ASP A 19 24.05 12.53 5.44
CA ASP A 19 24.51 13.01 4.14
C ASP A 19 24.92 11.89 3.19
N ILE A 20 25.18 10.69 3.73
CA ILE A 20 25.65 9.54 2.96
C ILE A 20 24.48 8.65 2.56
N ASN A 21 24.42 8.29 1.27
CA ASN A 21 23.52 7.23 0.79
C ASN A 21 24.05 5.86 1.22
N TRP A 22 23.84 5.52 2.48
CA TRP A 22 24.32 4.28 3.07
C TRP A 22 23.79 3.02 2.38
N ALA A 23 22.60 3.08 1.78
CA ALA A 23 22.06 1.97 1.00
C ALA A 23 22.89 1.70 -0.26
N GLU A 24 23.35 2.75 -0.95
CA GLU A 24 24.27 2.65 -2.08
C GLU A 24 25.63 2.08 -1.66
N VAL A 25 26.21 2.60 -0.58
CA VAL A 25 27.50 2.12 -0.05
C VAL A 25 27.43 0.63 0.33
N VAL A 26 26.36 0.20 0.99
CA VAL A 26 26.16 -1.20 1.37
C VAL A 26 25.93 -2.07 0.13
N ARG A 27 25.12 -1.63 -0.84
CA ARG A 27 24.93 -2.36 -2.12
C ARG A 27 26.25 -2.56 -2.86
N GLU A 28 27.05 -1.50 -2.98
CA GLU A 28 28.36 -1.55 -3.62
C GLU A 28 29.32 -2.48 -2.87
N ALA A 29 29.33 -2.45 -1.53
CA ALA A 29 30.13 -3.36 -0.72
C ALA A 29 29.70 -4.83 -0.92
N ILE A 30 28.39 -5.11 -0.93
CA ILE A 30 27.85 -6.45 -1.19
C ILE A 30 28.28 -6.94 -2.58
N ARG A 31 28.16 -6.10 -3.60
CA ARG A 31 28.59 -6.44 -4.98
C ARG A 31 30.06 -6.80 -5.05
N ARG A 32 30.92 -6.00 -4.40
CA ARG A 32 32.37 -6.24 -4.36
C ARG A 32 32.74 -7.53 -3.62
N VAL A 33 32.02 -7.86 -2.56
CA VAL A 33 32.33 -9.03 -1.72
C VAL A 33 31.80 -10.33 -2.32
N LEU A 34 30.59 -10.33 -2.90
CA LEU A 34 29.97 -11.58 -3.37
C LEU A 34 30.56 -12.11 -4.68
N ASN A 35 31.15 -11.27 -5.53
CA ASN A 35 31.89 -11.63 -6.76
C ASN A 35 31.18 -12.59 -7.75
N GLU A 36 29.90 -12.92 -7.53
CA GLU A 36 29.04 -13.69 -8.41
C GLU A 36 28.11 -12.76 -9.20
N PRO A 37 27.86 -13.03 -10.50
CA PRO A 37 26.92 -12.26 -11.29
C PRO A 37 25.50 -12.49 -10.75
N PHE A 38 25.06 -11.56 -9.92
CA PHE A 38 23.75 -11.54 -9.28
C PHE A 38 22.60 -11.37 -10.30
N LEU A 39 22.92 -10.88 -11.49
CA LEU A 39 22.02 -10.64 -12.62
C LEU A 39 22.63 -11.20 -13.91
N PRO A 40 21.80 -11.56 -14.91
CA PRO A 40 22.30 -11.75 -16.28
C PRO A 40 23.08 -10.52 -16.75
N ALA A 41 24.27 -10.71 -17.33
CA ALA A 41 25.14 -9.61 -17.74
C ALA A 41 24.46 -8.64 -18.73
N THR A 42 23.60 -9.15 -19.60
CA THR A 42 22.79 -8.34 -20.52
C THR A 42 21.82 -7.43 -19.79
N LEU A 43 21.11 -7.95 -18.79
CA LEU A 43 20.16 -7.19 -17.97
C LEU A 43 20.87 -6.13 -17.12
N GLU A 44 21.98 -6.50 -16.48
CA GLU A 44 22.81 -5.54 -15.74
C GLU A 44 23.26 -4.38 -16.64
N ARG A 45 23.83 -4.70 -17.81
CA ARG A 45 24.36 -3.69 -18.71
C ARG A 45 23.24 -2.78 -19.25
N LEU A 46 22.07 -3.32 -19.57
CA LEU A 46 20.89 -2.54 -19.96
C LEU A 46 20.47 -1.54 -18.87
N ILE A 47 20.28 -2.01 -17.63
CA ILE A 47 19.85 -1.13 -16.53
C ILE A 47 20.89 -0.02 -16.29
N ARG A 48 22.18 -0.35 -16.32
CA ARG A 48 23.27 0.62 -16.16
C ARG A 48 23.29 1.66 -17.27
N GLU A 49 23.14 1.25 -18.52
CA GLU A 49 23.12 2.17 -19.66
C GLU A 49 21.92 3.12 -19.59
N LEU A 50 20.73 2.61 -19.30
CA LEU A 50 19.52 3.42 -19.12
C LEU A 50 19.67 4.39 -17.94
N HIS A 51 20.24 3.94 -16.83
CA HIS A 51 20.49 4.79 -15.66
C HIS A 51 21.48 5.91 -15.99
N ASN A 52 22.63 5.58 -16.58
CA ASN A 52 23.68 6.55 -16.87
C ASN A 52 23.29 7.56 -17.96
N SER A 53 22.42 7.16 -18.88
CA SER A 53 21.86 8.05 -19.91
C SER A 53 20.64 8.85 -19.45
N GLY A 54 20.18 8.66 -18.20
CA GLY A 54 19.04 9.39 -17.65
C GLY A 54 17.68 9.00 -18.25
N GLN A 55 17.56 7.79 -18.78
CA GLN A 55 16.35 7.27 -19.42
C GLN A 55 15.32 6.78 -18.38
N TRP A 56 14.94 7.68 -17.46
CA TRP A 56 14.11 7.36 -16.29
C TRP A 56 12.71 6.83 -16.65
N LYS A 57 12.11 7.32 -17.75
CA LYS A 57 10.80 6.84 -18.24
C LYS A 57 10.86 5.37 -18.67
N LEU A 58 11.94 4.97 -19.34
CA LEU A 58 12.17 3.57 -19.74
C LEU A 58 12.45 2.68 -18.53
N LEU A 59 13.23 3.16 -17.56
CA LEU A 59 13.47 2.46 -16.30
C LEU A 59 12.19 2.25 -15.49
N LEU A 60 11.29 3.24 -15.48
CA LEU A 60 9.99 3.12 -14.82
C LEU A 60 9.09 2.15 -15.56
N CYS A 61 9.06 2.19 -16.90
CA CYS A 61 8.34 1.20 -17.69
C CYS A 61 8.87 -0.23 -17.45
N LEU A 62 10.18 -0.39 -17.30
CA LEU A 62 10.81 -1.67 -16.97
C LEU A 62 10.41 -2.15 -15.56
N TYR A 63 10.37 -1.23 -14.58
CA TYR A 63 9.83 -1.50 -13.25
C TYR A 63 8.37 -1.98 -13.31
N LEU A 64 7.51 -1.25 -14.04
CA LEU A 64 6.09 -1.57 -14.14
C LEU A 64 5.84 -2.92 -14.84
N LYS A 65 6.62 -3.27 -15.86
CA LYS A 65 6.56 -4.61 -16.48
C LYS A 65 6.92 -5.73 -15.50
N ALA A 66 7.84 -5.47 -14.58
CA ALA A 66 8.24 -6.43 -13.57
C ALA A 66 7.22 -6.53 -12.42
N GLU A 67 6.57 -5.42 -12.05
CA GLU A 67 5.64 -5.35 -10.91
C GLU A 67 4.19 -5.74 -11.25
N LEU A 68 3.65 -5.27 -12.38
CA LEU A 68 2.23 -5.43 -12.69
C LEU A 68 1.88 -6.86 -13.11
N LEU A 69 0.73 -7.36 -12.65
CA LEU A 69 0.19 -8.65 -13.09
C LEU A 69 -0.37 -8.55 -14.51
N ASP A 70 -1.14 -7.50 -14.80
CA ASP A 70 -1.78 -7.29 -16.10
C ASP A 70 -1.10 -6.16 -16.89
N LEU A 71 -0.33 -6.53 -17.91
CA LEU A 71 0.39 -5.57 -18.76
C LEU A 71 -0.54 -4.61 -19.52
N ARG A 72 -1.85 -4.86 -19.60
CA ARG A 72 -2.81 -3.86 -20.14
C ARG A 72 -2.86 -2.60 -19.28
N TYR A 73 -2.53 -2.71 -17.98
CA TYR A 73 -2.44 -1.57 -17.08
C TYR A 73 -1.10 -0.82 -17.19
N LEU A 74 -0.09 -1.38 -17.87
CA LEU A 74 1.17 -0.70 -18.11
C LEU A 74 0.96 0.65 -18.81
N VAL A 75 0.28 0.63 -19.96
CA VAL A 75 -0.01 1.85 -20.74
C VAL A 75 -0.93 2.77 -19.94
N LYS A 76 -1.96 2.24 -19.26
CA LYS A 76 -2.87 3.06 -18.44
C LYS A 76 -2.14 3.85 -17.36
N ASN A 77 -1.22 3.22 -16.62
CA ASN A 77 -0.44 3.92 -15.60
C ASN A 77 0.51 4.94 -16.25
N LEU A 78 1.20 4.56 -17.33
CA LEU A 78 2.11 5.47 -18.01
C LEU A 78 1.40 6.69 -18.61
N GLU A 79 0.17 6.55 -19.10
CA GLU A 79 -0.61 7.69 -19.59
C GLU A 79 -1.09 8.63 -18.48
N VAL A 80 -1.37 8.10 -17.28
CA VAL A 80 -1.66 8.96 -16.12
C VAL A 80 -0.40 9.74 -15.70
N MET A 81 0.77 9.12 -15.81
CA MET A 81 2.07 9.70 -15.41
C MET A 81 2.67 10.65 -16.47
N TYR A 82 2.53 10.30 -17.75
CA TYR A 82 3.09 11.00 -18.92
C TYR A 82 2.04 11.04 -20.05
N PRO A 83 1.06 11.96 -19.96
CA PRO A 83 -0.04 12.02 -20.91
C PRO A 83 0.45 12.19 -22.36
N GLY A 84 0.01 11.29 -23.24
CA GLY A 84 0.35 11.25 -24.67
C GLY A 84 1.62 10.47 -25.00
N GLU A 85 2.39 10.01 -24.01
CA GLU A 85 3.69 9.37 -24.23
C GLU A 85 3.72 7.88 -23.85
N GLY A 86 2.68 7.36 -23.21
CA GLY A 86 2.67 6.02 -22.62
C GLY A 86 2.93 4.91 -23.65
N GLY A 87 2.28 4.98 -24.81
CA GLY A 87 2.48 4.02 -25.89
C GLY A 87 3.90 4.04 -26.49
N GLU A 88 4.49 5.24 -26.62
CA GLU A 88 5.85 5.42 -27.15
C GLU A 88 6.91 4.88 -26.18
N ILE A 89 6.74 5.14 -24.88
CA ILE A 89 7.62 4.63 -23.82
C ILE A 89 7.63 3.09 -23.84
N VAL A 90 6.46 2.45 -23.92
CA VAL A 90 6.37 0.98 -23.96
C VAL A 90 7.02 0.43 -25.21
N SER A 91 6.71 0.99 -26.37
CA SER A 91 7.25 0.53 -27.65
C SER A 91 8.78 0.69 -27.72
N GLY A 92 9.29 1.81 -27.20
CA GLY A 92 10.73 2.08 -27.11
C GLY A 92 11.45 1.09 -26.20
N LEU A 93 10.88 0.78 -25.02
CA LEU A 93 11.45 -0.24 -24.15
C LEU A 93 11.38 -1.64 -24.77
N ASP A 94 10.26 -2.01 -25.41
CA ASP A 94 10.10 -3.33 -26.04
C ASP A 94 11.10 -3.55 -27.18
N ALA A 95 11.35 -2.53 -28.01
CA ALA A 95 12.37 -2.59 -29.05
C ALA A 95 13.76 -2.80 -28.44
N LEU A 96 14.10 -2.01 -27.41
CA LEU A 96 15.38 -2.12 -26.72
C LEU A 96 15.56 -3.49 -26.05
N LEU A 97 14.55 -4.03 -25.39
CA LEU A 97 14.61 -5.37 -24.79
C LEU A 97 14.90 -6.43 -25.86
N ARG A 98 14.24 -6.38 -27.02
CA ARG A 98 14.48 -7.30 -28.14
C ARG A 98 15.91 -7.20 -28.70
N GLU A 99 16.40 -5.98 -28.91
CA GLU A 99 17.78 -5.74 -29.37
C GLU A 99 18.82 -6.37 -28.43
N TRP A 100 18.50 -6.40 -27.15
CA TRP A 100 19.35 -6.96 -26.10
C TRP A 100 19.11 -8.45 -25.83
N GLY A 101 18.22 -9.08 -26.61
CA GLY A 101 17.89 -10.50 -26.48
C GLY A 101 17.07 -10.83 -25.22
N ILE A 102 16.37 -9.85 -24.65
CA ILE A 102 15.50 -10.00 -23.48
C ILE A 102 14.05 -10.04 -23.94
N ASP A 103 13.27 -10.98 -23.41
CA ASP A 103 11.84 -11.08 -23.69
C ASP A 103 11.10 -9.80 -23.20
N PRO A 104 10.35 -9.07 -24.06
CA PRO A 104 9.65 -7.84 -23.67
C PRO A 104 8.58 -8.00 -22.60
N ASP A 105 8.04 -9.21 -22.43
CA ASP A 105 7.08 -9.54 -21.35
C ASP A 105 7.80 -9.99 -20.07
N LEU A 106 9.14 -9.99 -20.07
CA LEU A 106 10.01 -10.47 -19.00
C LEU A 106 9.71 -11.92 -18.62
N ARG A 107 9.39 -12.75 -19.61
CA ARG A 107 9.16 -14.19 -19.42
C ARG A 107 10.48 -14.94 -19.31
N GLY A 108 10.50 -15.96 -18.46
CA GLY A 108 11.65 -16.84 -18.27
C GLY A 108 12.33 -16.66 -16.93
N SER A 109 13.46 -17.36 -16.76
CA SER A 109 14.21 -17.39 -15.53
C SER A 109 15.72 -17.49 -15.77
N TYR A 110 16.48 -17.03 -14.78
CA TYR A 110 17.94 -17.19 -14.73
C TYR A 110 18.34 -17.58 -13.31
N GLY A 111 19.16 -18.62 -13.17
CA GLY A 111 19.55 -19.14 -11.85
C GLY A 111 18.36 -19.59 -10.98
N GLY A 112 17.28 -20.08 -11.59
CA GLY A 112 16.05 -20.50 -10.88
C GLY A 112 15.13 -19.35 -10.44
N ARG A 113 15.43 -18.11 -10.82
CA ARG A 113 14.68 -16.91 -10.43
C ARG A 113 14.01 -16.26 -11.63
N SER A 114 12.81 -15.70 -11.46
CA SER A 114 12.10 -15.08 -12.57
C SER A 114 12.85 -13.84 -13.07
N LEU A 115 12.78 -13.55 -14.38
CA LEU A 115 13.36 -12.31 -14.92
C LEU A 115 12.75 -11.06 -14.28
N ARG A 116 11.45 -11.10 -13.93
CA ARG A 116 10.78 -10.00 -13.21
C ARG A 116 11.46 -9.70 -11.87
N ASP A 117 11.72 -10.73 -11.05
CA ASP A 117 12.40 -10.55 -9.77
C ASP A 117 13.82 -9.99 -9.94
N LEU A 118 14.54 -10.50 -10.94
CA LEU A 118 15.89 -10.05 -11.27
C LEU A 118 15.90 -8.59 -11.74
N VAL A 119 14.91 -8.17 -12.53
CA VAL A 119 14.73 -6.76 -12.92
C VAL A 119 14.55 -5.89 -11.68
N LYS A 120 13.61 -6.22 -10.79
CA LYS A 120 13.35 -5.41 -9.58
C LYS A 120 14.61 -5.28 -8.72
N GLU A 121 15.35 -6.37 -8.56
CA GLU A 121 16.59 -6.33 -7.79
C GLU A 121 17.72 -5.59 -8.50
N GLY A 122 17.79 -5.65 -9.83
CA GLY A 122 18.72 -4.83 -10.59
C GLY A 122 18.41 -3.35 -10.43
N LEU A 123 17.16 -2.95 -10.62
CA LEU A 123 16.72 -1.57 -10.44
C LEU A 123 17.02 -1.06 -9.02
N LEU A 124 16.79 -1.90 -8.00
CA LEU A 124 17.21 -1.63 -6.64
C LEU A 124 18.73 -1.53 -6.54
N MET A 125 19.50 -2.50 -7.07
CA MET A 125 20.96 -2.54 -6.94
C MET A 125 21.64 -1.30 -7.55
N TYR A 126 21.12 -0.81 -8.67
CA TYR A 126 21.68 0.32 -9.41
C TYR A 126 21.10 1.69 -9.01
N GLY A 127 20.43 1.79 -7.87
CA GLY A 127 19.99 3.09 -7.33
C GLY A 127 18.78 3.71 -8.04
N VAL A 128 18.12 2.98 -8.94
CA VAL A 128 16.89 3.48 -9.61
C VAL A 128 15.79 3.72 -8.59
N TYR A 129 15.66 2.81 -7.61
CA TYR A 129 14.68 2.94 -6.54
C TYR A 129 14.88 4.22 -5.73
N ASP A 130 16.13 4.59 -5.43
CA ASP A 130 16.45 5.80 -4.66
C ASP A 130 16.03 7.07 -5.42
N LYS A 131 16.20 7.09 -6.74
CA LYS A 131 15.75 8.19 -7.59
C LYS A 131 14.23 8.30 -7.58
N PHE A 132 13.53 7.18 -7.78
CA PHE A 132 12.06 7.15 -7.78
C PHE A 132 11.47 7.52 -6.43
N GLU A 133 12.02 7.01 -5.32
CA GLU A 133 11.62 7.38 -3.97
C GLU A 133 11.77 8.90 -3.77
N ARG A 134 12.91 9.48 -4.15
CA ARG A 134 13.16 10.92 -4.04
C ARG A 134 12.17 11.75 -4.84
N ASP A 135 11.85 11.33 -6.06
CA ASP A 135 10.89 12.02 -6.91
C ASP A 135 9.48 11.97 -6.31
N VAL A 136 9.05 10.82 -5.76
CA VAL A 136 7.76 10.72 -5.06
C VAL A 136 7.73 11.64 -3.84
N ARG A 137 8.81 11.67 -3.04
CA ARG A 137 8.91 12.57 -1.87
C ARG A 137 8.76 14.03 -2.26
N GLU A 138 9.44 14.46 -3.32
CA GLU A 138 9.40 15.85 -3.77
C GLU A 138 8.00 16.22 -4.29
N LYS A 139 7.38 15.36 -5.10
CA LYS A 139 6.00 15.57 -5.55
C LYS A 139 5.02 15.63 -4.39
N LEU A 140 5.15 14.73 -3.40
CA LEU A 140 4.27 14.68 -2.24
C LEU A 140 4.44 15.91 -1.34
N LYS A 141 5.65 16.44 -1.19
CA LYS A 141 5.93 17.68 -0.44
C LYS A 141 5.16 18.88 -1.00
N HIS A 142 5.07 18.97 -2.32
CA HIS A 142 4.36 20.04 -3.04
C HIS A 142 2.88 19.74 -3.31
N ALA A 143 2.39 18.57 -2.93
CA ALA A 143 1.01 18.17 -3.12
C ALA A 143 0.02 18.96 -2.24
N SER A 144 -1.24 18.98 -2.68
CA SER A 144 -2.35 19.53 -1.91
C SER A 144 -2.54 18.77 -0.58
N LEU A 145 -3.20 19.40 0.38
CA LEU A 145 -3.51 18.76 1.66
C LEU A 145 -4.35 17.49 1.48
N GLU A 146 -5.25 17.48 0.50
CA GLU A 146 -6.11 16.34 0.19
C GLU A 146 -5.31 15.14 -0.32
N VAL A 147 -4.35 15.37 -1.21
CA VAL A 147 -3.44 14.32 -1.71
C VAL A 147 -2.53 13.80 -0.59
N LYS A 148 -2.03 14.69 0.28
CA LYS A 148 -1.24 14.28 1.46
C LYS A 148 -2.06 13.42 2.44
N LYS A 149 -3.33 13.80 2.69
CA LYS A 149 -4.27 12.98 3.47
C LYS A 149 -4.54 11.63 2.80
N ALA A 150 -4.71 11.61 1.48
CA ALA A 150 -4.92 10.36 0.74
C ALA A 150 -3.69 9.45 0.80
N ALA A 151 -2.48 9.99 0.66
CA ALA A 151 -1.23 9.25 0.83
C ALA A 151 -1.07 8.71 2.26
N TRP A 152 -1.41 9.51 3.27
CA TRP A 152 -1.45 9.05 4.66
C TRP A 152 -2.46 7.92 4.85
N LEU A 153 -3.71 8.09 4.38
CA LEU A 153 -4.75 7.09 4.49
C LEU A 153 -4.31 5.78 3.82
N LEU A 154 -3.77 5.87 2.60
CA LEU A 154 -3.27 4.74 1.84
C LEU A 154 -2.17 3.96 2.60
N SER A 155 -1.31 4.65 3.32
CA SER A 155 -0.29 4.01 4.17
C SER A 155 -0.89 3.15 5.28
N GLN A 156 -2.07 3.52 5.79
CA GLN A 156 -2.80 2.75 6.80
C GLN A 156 -3.42 1.46 6.22
N TYR A 157 -3.58 1.36 4.90
CA TYR A 157 -3.99 0.11 4.24
C TYR A 157 -2.80 -0.82 3.97
N PHE A 158 -1.66 -0.25 3.56
CA PHE A 158 -0.48 -1.04 3.19
C PHE A 158 0.39 -1.45 4.38
N ILE A 159 0.40 -0.68 5.46
CA ILE A 159 1.30 -0.89 6.61
C ILE A 159 0.50 -1.23 7.86
N GLU A 160 0.22 -2.51 8.05
CA GLU A 160 -0.38 -3.01 9.29
C GLU A 160 0.61 -2.91 10.47
N ASP A 161 1.85 -3.38 10.26
CA ASP A 161 2.93 -3.27 11.23
C ASP A 161 4.19 -2.65 10.59
N PRO A 162 4.58 -1.43 10.97
CA PRO A 162 5.76 -0.75 10.43
C PRO A 162 7.09 -1.40 10.85
N TYR A 163 7.10 -2.26 11.87
CA TYR A 163 8.28 -2.96 12.36
C TYR A 163 8.43 -4.37 11.79
N ARG A 164 7.38 -4.89 11.15
CA ARG A 164 7.42 -6.18 10.47
C ARG A 164 8.33 -6.11 9.24
N GLY A 165 9.02 -7.23 9.00
CA GLY A 165 9.88 -7.40 7.83
C GLY A 165 9.11 -7.23 6.52
N TYR A 166 9.85 -7.18 5.42
CA TYR A 166 9.25 -6.99 4.10
C TYR A 166 8.31 -8.16 3.72
N GLU A 167 7.06 -7.84 3.42
CA GLU A 167 6.14 -8.72 2.72
C GLU A 167 5.98 -8.20 1.30
N ALA A 168 6.20 -9.07 0.31
CA ALA A 168 6.11 -8.71 -1.10
C ALA A 168 4.65 -8.59 -1.53
N GLY A 169 4.34 -7.58 -2.36
CA GLY A 169 3.04 -7.43 -3.02
C GLY A 169 1.96 -6.85 -2.12
N LEU A 170 2.13 -5.59 -1.71
CA LEU A 170 1.08 -4.85 -1.01
C LEU A 170 0.10 -4.28 -2.06
N TYR A 171 -1.05 -4.92 -2.20
CA TYR A 171 -2.16 -4.43 -3.01
C TYR A 171 -3.41 -4.23 -2.16
N ILE A 172 -4.26 -3.29 -2.57
CA ILE A 172 -5.59 -3.08 -2.01
C ILE A 172 -6.65 -3.04 -3.09
N VAL A 173 -7.87 -3.39 -2.74
CA VAL A 173 -9.01 -3.22 -3.63
C VAL A 173 -9.55 -1.80 -3.44
N PRO A 174 -9.67 -0.99 -4.50
CA PRO A 174 -9.83 0.46 -4.36
C PRO A 174 -11.16 0.87 -3.71
N HIS A 175 -12.21 0.06 -3.81
CA HIS A 175 -13.56 0.39 -3.32
C HIS A 175 -13.58 0.86 -1.86
N GLY A 176 -12.93 0.11 -0.95
CA GLY A 176 -12.87 0.48 0.46
C GLY A 176 -12.08 1.77 0.69
N PHE A 177 -10.92 1.90 0.04
CA PHE A 177 -10.09 3.10 0.12
C PHE A 177 -10.80 4.34 -0.40
N VAL A 178 -11.43 4.27 -1.57
CA VAL A 178 -12.20 5.37 -2.19
C VAL A 178 -13.36 5.78 -1.29
N ARG A 179 -14.11 4.81 -0.74
CA ARG A 179 -15.22 5.10 0.19
C ARG A 179 -14.73 5.78 1.46
N THR A 180 -13.64 5.30 2.04
CA THR A 180 -13.04 5.89 3.26
C THR A 180 -12.49 7.28 2.98
N LEU A 181 -11.83 7.48 1.83
CA LEU A 181 -11.31 8.78 1.42
C LEU A 181 -12.43 9.78 1.18
N GLY A 182 -13.52 9.38 0.51
CA GLY A 182 -14.70 10.20 0.30
C GLY A 182 -15.33 10.67 1.60
N LEU A 183 -15.47 9.77 2.60
CA LEU A 183 -15.94 10.14 3.94
C LEU A 183 -14.96 11.09 4.66
N MET A 184 -13.66 10.85 4.54
CA MET A 184 -12.61 11.65 5.18
C MET A 184 -12.54 13.08 4.63
N LEU A 185 -12.71 13.23 3.31
CA LEU A 185 -12.63 14.51 2.61
C LEU A 185 -14.00 15.17 2.40
N GLU A 186 -15.08 14.47 2.71
CA GLU A 186 -16.46 14.89 2.45
C GLU A 186 -16.72 15.17 0.96
N LYS A 187 -16.26 14.24 0.11
CA LYS A 187 -16.41 14.27 -1.34
C LYS A 187 -17.03 12.97 -1.84
N GLU A 188 -17.94 13.07 -2.80
CA GLU A 188 -18.55 11.90 -3.45
C GLU A 188 -17.57 11.25 -4.44
N ASP A 189 -16.87 12.06 -5.23
CA ASP A 189 -15.84 11.62 -6.16
C ASP A 189 -14.45 12.07 -5.66
N VAL A 190 -13.53 11.11 -5.60
CA VAL A 190 -12.13 11.29 -5.17
C VAL A 190 -11.16 10.65 -6.17
N MET A 191 -11.63 10.27 -7.35
CA MET A 191 -10.81 9.57 -8.34
C MET A 191 -9.70 10.45 -8.91
N ASP A 192 -9.91 11.78 -8.97
CA ASP A 192 -8.87 12.76 -9.29
C ASP A 192 -7.70 12.68 -8.31
N ILE A 193 -7.99 12.52 -7.01
CA ILE A 193 -6.97 12.36 -5.97
C ILE A 193 -6.24 11.02 -6.12
N VAL A 194 -6.97 9.94 -6.47
CA VAL A 194 -6.35 8.64 -6.77
C VAL A 194 -5.41 8.74 -7.97
N ASP A 195 -5.84 9.44 -9.03
CA ASP A 195 -5.02 9.70 -10.23
C ASP A 195 -3.75 10.49 -9.88
N GLU A 196 -3.81 11.47 -8.97
CA GLU A 196 -2.62 12.16 -8.47
C GLU A 196 -1.63 11.19 -7.78
N LEU A 197 -2.12 10.27 -6.94
CA LEU A 197 -1.24 9.28 -6.29
C LEU A 197 -0.54 8.37 -7.31
N VAL A 198 -1.25 8.01 -8.39
CA VAL A 198 -0.68 7.25 -9.53
C VAL A 198 0.33 8.10 -10.30
N ARG A 199 -0.01 9.35 -10.63
CA ARG A 199 0.88 10.29 -11.33
C ARG A 199 2.17 10.56 -10.57
N MET A 200 2.09 10.57 -9.24
CA MET A 200 3.27 10.68 -8.39
C MET A 200 4.19 9.46 -8.51
N GLY A 201 3.62 8.28 -8.74
CA GLY A 201 4.30 6.99 -8.70
C GLY A 201 4.31 6.39 -7.30
N LEU A 202 3.36 6.76 -6.43
CA LEU A 202 3.21 6.18 -5.09
C LEU A 202 2.52 4.80 -5.16
N VAL A 203 1.56 4.68 -6.06
CA VAL A 203 0.78 3.46 -6.34
C VAL A 203 0.56 3.30 -7.84
N PHE A 204 0.17 2.10 -8.24
CA PHE A 204 -0.19 1.78 -9.61
C PHE A 204 -1.52 1.04 -9.67
N ARG A 205 -2.29 1.29 -10.72
CA ARG A 205 -3.47 0.49 -11.04
C ARG A 205 -3.04 -0.83 -11.63
N ASP A 206 -3.69 -1.91 -11.23
CA ASP A 206 -3.48 -3.23 -11.80
C ASP A 206 -4.80 -4.01 -11.76
N TYR A 207 -4.78 -5.22 -12.31
CA TYR A 207 -5.94 -6.10 -12.32
C TYR A 207 -5.56 -7.51 -11.93
N TYR A 208 -6.15 -7.98 -10.84
CA TYR A 208 -6.05 -9.36 -10.44
C TYR A 208 -7.12 -10.18 -11.16
N SER A 209 -6.71 -11.31 -11.76
CA SER A 209 -7.63 -12.25 -12.38
C SER A 209 -7.25 -13.68 -12.05
N SER A 210 -8.16 -14.40 -11.41
CA SER A 210 -8.04 -15.84 -11.15
C SER A 210 -9.28 -16.56 -11.67
N ARG A 211 -9.26 -17.90 -11.64
CA ARG A 211 -10.48 -18.68 -11.87
C ARG A 211 -11.56 -18.34 -10.84
N ALA A 212 -11.18 -17.92 -9.64
CA ALA A 212 -12.09 -17.66 -8.52
C ALA A 212 -12.78 -16.30 -8.65
N TYR A 213 -12.03 -15.23 -8.83
CA TYR A 213 -12.57 -13.89 -8.92
C TYR A 213 -11.55 -12.99 -9.64
N SER A 214 -12.01 -11.82 -10.04
CA SER A 214 -11.18 -10.80 -10.65
C SER A 214 -11.61 -9.43 -10.15
N HIS A 215 -10.64 -8.54 -9.93
CA HIS A 215 -10.91 -7.19 -9.42
C HIS A 215 -9.76 -6.25 -9.82
N GLU A 216 -10.08 -4.97 -9.92
CA GLU A 216 -9.05 -3.92 -9.96
C GLU A 216 -8.37 -3.80 -8.60
N GLN A 217 -7.10 -3.46 -8.62
CA GLN A 217 -6.29 -3.27 -7.41
C GLN A 217 -5.38 -2.05 -7.56
N LEU A 218 -5.06 -1.44 -6.42
CA LEU A 218 -3.97 -0.48 -6.31
C LEU A 218 -2.77 -1.18 -5.68
N VAL A 219 -1.65 -1.20 -6.39
CA VAL A 219 -0.39 -1.82 -5.96
C VAL A 219 0.53 -0.73 -5.43
N GLY A 220 1.01 -0.87 -4.21
CA GLY A 220 2.02 0.03 -3.63
C GLY A 220 3.34 -0.10 -4.36
N ALA A 221 3.97 1.02 -4.72
CA ALA A 221 5.29 0.98 -5.33
C ALA A 221 6.34 0.50 -4.32
N ASP A 222 7.10 -0.54 -4.67
CA ASP A 222 8.14 -1.13 -3.80
C ASP A 222 9.15 -0.06 -3.32
N TYR A 223 9.56 0.84 -4.22
CA TYR A 223 10.48 1.94 -3.91
C TYR A 223 9.85 3.03 -3.03
N ALA A 224 8.52 3.13 -2.96
CA ALA A 224 7.83 4.12 -2.13
C ALA A 224 7.45 3.58 -0.75
N ARG A 225 7.74 2.29 -0.46
CA ARG A 225 7.48 1.69 0.84
C ARG A 225 8.08 2.48 2.02
N PRO A 226 9.32 3.02 1.97
CA PRO A 226 9.85 3.83 3.07
C PRO A 226 8.98 5.05 3.38
N ILE A 227 8.44 5.70 2.35
CA ILE A 227 7.51 6.84 2.46
C ILE A 227 6.21 6.38 3.15
N LEU A 228 5.65 5.24 2.73
CA LEU A 228 4.44 4.68 3.33
C LEU A 228 4.66 4.31 4.80
N ILE A 229 5.82 3.76 5.19
CA ILE A 229 6.12 3.49 6.61
C ILE A 229 6.09 4.80 7.42
N GLU A 230 6.80 5.83 6.95
CA GLU A 230 6.86 7.12 7.64
C GLU A 230 5.46 7.69 7.84
N LEU A 231 4.66 7.73 6.78
CA LEU A 231 3.26 8.16 6.82
C LEU A 231 2.41 7.30 7.76
N SER A 232 2.64 5.98 7.79
CA SER A 232 1.84 5.07 8.63
C SER A 232 2.01 5.33 10.12
N THR A 233 3.12 5.97 10.50
CA THR A 233 3.46 6.34 11.87
C THR A 233 3.20 7.80 12.20
N ASP A 234 2.85 8.62 11.19
CA ASP A 234 2.53 10.02 11.39
C ASP A 234 1.19 10.18 12.11
N LYS A 235 1.25 10.75 13.31
CA LYS A 235 0.10 10.99 14.19
C LYS A 235 -0.65 12.28 13.84
N SER A 236 -0.14 13.11 12.93
CA SER A 236 -0.73 14.42 12.60
C SER A 236 -2.16 14.34 12.05
N TYR A 237 -2.53 13.19 11.48
CA TYR A 237 -3.86 12.93 10.93
C TYR A 237 -4.76 12.09 11.85
N LEU A 238 -4.26 11.71 13.03
CA LEU A 238 -5.02 10.97 14.04
C LEU A 238 -5.47 11.93 15.14
N ASP A 239 -6.77 12.23 15.17
CA ASP A 239 -7.35 13.07 16.21
C ASP A 239 -7.71 12.22 17.44
N ARG A 240 -6.92 12.37 18.50
CA ARG A 240 -7.15 11.76 19.82
C ARG A 240 -7.58 12.79 20.83
N SER A 241 -8.68 13.49 20.58
CA SER A 241 -9.35 14.21 21.65
C SER A 241 -9.50 13.26 22.86
N GLY A 242 -9.02 13.68 24.04
CA GLY A 242 -9.06 12.86 25.28
C GLY A 242 -10.46 12.38 25.66
N ASP A 243 -11.50 12.97 25.07
CA ASP A 243 -12.90 12.60 25.22
C ASP A 243 -13.31 11.36 24.40
N LEU A 244 -12.47 10.82 23.52
CA LEU A 244 -12.86 9.69 22.65
C LEU A 244 -13.25 8.45 23.47
N LEU A 245 -12.52 8.13 24.54
CA LEU A 245 -12.83 6.99 25.41
C LEU A 245 -14.07 7.23 26.30
N ARG A 246 -14.57 8.46 26.35
CA ARG A 246 -15.81 8.85 27.04
C ARG A 246 -16.99 9.02 26.07
N ASP A 247 -16.73 8.95 24.77
CA ASP A 247 -17.75 9.07 23.72
C ASP A 247 -18.57 7.77 23.65
N GLU A 248 -19.82 7.84 24.09
CA GLU A 248 -20.75 6.71 24.08
C GLU A 248 -20.94 6.13 22.68
N ASN A 249 -20.93 6.97 21.64
CA ASN A 249 -21.10 6.52 20.26
C ASN A 249 -19.86 5.76 19.78
N PHE A 250 -18.66 6.20 20.18
CA PHE A 250 -17.43 5.48 19.89
C PHE A 250 -17.42 4.10 20.56
N LEU A 251 -17.79 4.03 21.83
CA LEU A 251 -17.86 2.77 22.58
C LEU A 251 -18.92 1.83 22.02
N ALA A 252 -20.09 2.36 21.66
CA ALA A 252 -21.13 1.60 20.96
C ALA A 252 -20.61 1.07 19.60
N PHE A 253 -19.86 1.89 18.85
CA PHE A 253 -19.27 1.50 17.58
C PHE A 253 -18.24 0.39 17.76
N LEU A 254 -17.35 0.49 18.75
CA LEU A 254 -16.39 -0.57 19.07
C LEU A 254 -17.10 -1.87 19.47
N LYS A 255 -18.16 -1.80 20.27
CA LYS A 255 -18.96 -2.97 20.62
C LYS A 255 -19.57 -3.61 19.38
N TRP A 256 -20.16 -2.80 18.49
CA TRP A 256 -20.68 -3.24 17.21
C TRP A 256 -19.58 -3.84 16.30
N LEU A 257 -18.40 -3.23 16.27
CA LEU A 257 -17.23 -3.66 15.50
C LEU A 257 -16.72 -5.01 15.99
N SER A 258 -16.69 -5.22 17.30
CA SER A 258 -16.19 -6.47 17.91
C SER A 258 -17.11 -7.69 17.71
N LYS A 259 -18.32 -7.50 17.17
CA LYS A 259 -19.32 -8.57 17.06
C LYS A 259 -18.95 -9.59 15.98
N GLY A 260 -18.66 -10.82 16.40
CA GLY A 260 -18.46 -11.98 15.52
C GLY A 260 -17.02 -12.22 15.05
N TYR A 261 -16.08 -11.33 15.38
CA TYR A 261 -14.66 -11.42 14.96
C TYR A 261 -13.71 -10.95 16.09
N SER A 262 -12.67 -10.18 15.77
CA SER A 262 -11.76 -9.57 16.73
C SER A 262 -12.27 -8.19 17.19
N LEU A 263 -11.68 -7.66 18.27
CA LEU A 263 -12.05 -6.38 18.88
C LEU A 263 -12.01 -5.16 17.94
N ASP A 264 -11.38 -5.28 16.79
CA ASP A 264 -10.95 -4.18 15.93
C ASP A 264 -11.37 -4.35 14.46
N PHE A 265 -12.28 -5.29 14.18
CA PHE A 265 -12.63 -5.71 12.83
C PHE A 265 -14.04 -6.30 12.74
N ARG A 266 -14.79 -5.92 11.70
CA ARG A 266 -16.05 -6.58 11.29
C ARG A 266 -16.16 -6.67 9.77
N ALA A 267 -16.48 -7.85 9.25
CA ALA A 267 -16.93 -8.03 7.87
C ALA A 267 -18.46 -8.05 7.82
N VAL A 268 -19.04 -7.33 6.86
CA VAL A 268 -20.48 -7.22 6.61
C VAL A 268 -20.72 -7.53 5.14
N VAL A 269 -21.61 -8.48 4.86
CA VAL A 269 -22.00 -8.80 3.48
C VAL A 269 -22.57 -7.55 2.82
N GLU A 270 -22.12 -7.24 1.60
CA GLU A 270 -22.42 -5.96 0.94
C GLU A 270 -23.92 -5.65 0.87
N TYR A 271 -24.76 -6.63 0.52
CA TYR A 271 -26.21 -6.45 0.42
C TYR A 271 -26.96 -6.50 1.77
N GLU A 272 -26.26 -6.80 2.87
CA GLU A 272 -26.80 -6.85 4.24
C GLU A 272 -26.36 -5.63 5.08
N GLU A 273 -25.71 -4.63 4.45
CA GLU A 273 -25.16 -3.48 5.16
C GLU A 273 -26.22 -2.72 5.97
N GLU A 274 -27.41 -2.52 5.41
CA GLU A 274 -28.52 -1.83 6.08
C GLU A 274 -29.06 -2.62 7.28
N GLU A 275 -29.01 -3.95 7.24
CA GLU A 275 -29.36 -4.78 8.41
C GLU A 275 -28.29 -4.66 9.50
N ALA A 276 -27.01 -4.71 9.12
CA ALA A 276 -25.91 -4.52 10.05
C ALA A 276 -25.93 -3.13 10.71
N LYS A 277 -26.35 -2.08 9.99
CA LYS A 277 -26.58 -0.74 10.54
C LYS A 277 -27.72 -0.73 11.55
N ARG A 278 -28.82 -1.45 11.31
CA ARG A 278 -29.92 -1.57 12.29
C ARG A 278 -29.50 -2.28 13.57
N GLU A 279 -28.53 -3.21 13.51
CA GLU A 279 -27.97 -3.81 14.73
C GLU A 279 -27.24 -2.82 15.65
N PHE A 280 -26.76 -1.70 15.09
CA PHE A 280 -26.21 -0.60 15.88
C PHE A 280 -27.30 0.19 16.64
N GLY A 281 -28.55 0.10 16.18
CA GLY A 281 -29.72 0.76 16.75
C GLY A 281 -30.36 1.73 15.75
N ASP A 282 -29.66 2.80 15.40
CA ASP A 282 -30.09 3.82 14.46
C ASP A 282 -29.10 3.92 13.27
N PRO A 283 -29.53 3.61 12.02
CA PRO A 283 -28.69 3.74 10.83
C PRO A 283 -28.13 5.15 10.59
N GLU A 284 -28.89 6.21 10.88
CA GLU A 284 -28.40 7.59 10.67
C GLU A 284 -27.30 7.94 11.68
N LEU A 285 -27.48 7.53 12.94
CA LEU A 285 -26.46 7.66 13.97
C LEU A 285 -25.21 6.82 13.65
N PHE A 286 -25.38 5.63 13.08
CA PHE A 286 -24.27 4.80 12.61
C PHE A 286 -23.45 5.55 11.55
N ASP A 287 -24.10 6.06 10.49
CA ASP A 287 -23.42 6.73 9.39
C ASP A 287 -22.71 8.01 9.87
N LYS A 288 -23.34 8.77 10.78
CA LYS A 288 -22.72 9.95 11.43
C LYS A 288 -21.51 9.57 12.26
N THR A 289 -21.61 8.49 13.05
CA THR A 289 -20.52 7.98 13.90
C THR A 289 -19.36 7.49 13.05
N LEU A 290 -19.63 6.65 12.06
CA LEU A 290 -18.64 6.14 11.11
C LEU A 290 -17.91 7.29 10.40
N LYS A 291 -18.66 8.26 9.85
CA LYS A 291 -18.08 9.43 9.19
C LYS A 291 -17.14 10.20 10.13
N ASN A 292 -17.57 10.43 11.38
CA ASN A 292 -16.72 11.10 12.37
C ASN A 292 -15.43 10.30 12.66
N LEU A 293 -15.54 9.00 12.89
CA LEU A 293 -14.38 8.14 13.17
C LEU A 293 -13.41 8.02 11.99
N VAL A 294 -13.93 7.98 10.75
CA VAL A 294 -13.11 8.02 9.53
C VAL A 294 -12.38 9.36 9.42
N LYS A 295 -13.06 10.49 9.63
CA LYS A 295 -12.44 11.83 9.61
C LYS A 295 -11.34 12.00 10.65
N ARG A 296 -11.46 11.32 11.79
CA ARG A 296 -10.45 11.29 12.86
C ARG A 296 -9.31 10.32 12.60
N GLY A 297 -9.33 9.56 11.50
CA GLY A 297 -8.30 8.57 11.17
C GLY A 297 -8.35 7.31 12.04
N ILE A 298 -9.48 7.04 12.68
CA ILE A 298 -9.65 5.93 13.64
C ILE A 298 -10.13 4.65 12.94
N VAL A 299 -11.08 4.79 11.99
CA VAL A 299 -11.71 3.67 11.29
C VAL A 299 -11.38 3.74 9.80
N LEU A 300 -11.19 2.56 9.21
CA LEU A 300 -11.06 2.34 7.77
C LEU A 300 -12.20 1.44 7.29
N ILE A 301 -12.63 1.65 6.05
CA ILE A 301 -13.51 0.74 5.33
C ILE A 301 -12.66 0.06 4.26
N ASP A 302 -12.62 -1.26 4.25
CA ASP A 302 -11.94 -2.09 3.27
C ASP A 302 -12.99 -2.90 2.48
N TYR A 303 -12.57 -3.54 1.40
CA TYR A 303 -13.47 -4.30 0.56
C TYR A 303 -12.88 -5.66 0.21
N TRP A 304 -13.64 -6.70 0.50
CA TRP A 304 -13.26 -8.07 0.19
C TRP A 304 -14.07 -8.59 -1.01
N PRO A 305 -13.45 -8.63 -2.21
CA PRO A 305 -14.11 -9.13 -3.40
C PRO A 305 -14.20 -10.65 -3.31
N HIS A 306 -15.41 -11.17 -3.14
CA HIS A 306 -15.69 -12.59 -3.30
C HIS A 306 -16.75 -12.84 -4.38
N ARG A 307 -16.86 -14.10 -4.82
CA ARG A 307 -17.70 -14.50 -5.96
C ARG A 307 -19.17 -14.15 -5.73
N SER A 308 -19.77 -13.47 -6.70
CA SER A 308 -21.22 -13.24 -6.73
C SER A 308 -22.04 -14.51 -7.09
N ARG A 309 -21.52 -15.46 -7.90
CA ARG A 309 -22.05 -16.85 -8.10
C ARG A 309 -21.34 -17.58 -9.25
N VAL A 310 -20.85 -18.82 -9.04
CA VAL A 310 -20.63 -19.81 -10.13
C VAL A 310 -20.75 -21.25 -9.58
N GLY A 311 -21.80 -21.97 -9.98
CA GLY A 311 -21.97 -23.42 -9.73
C GLY A 311 -22.58 -23.85 -8.38
N ARG A 312 -22.49 -25.15 -8.05
CA ARG A 312 -23.12 -25.83 -6.89
C ARG A 312 -22.44 -25.58 -5.52
N ARG A 313 -21.40 -24.73 -5.42
CA ARG A 313 -20.74 -24.41 -4.14
C ARG A 313 -21.33 -23.10 -3.59
N SER A 314 -21.51 -23.00 -2.27
CA SER A 314 -21.99 -21.74 -1.67
C SER A 314 -21.04 -20.61 -2.07
N SER A 315 -21.61 -19.57 -2.66
CA SER A 315 -20.90 -18.33 -2.97
C SER A 315 -20.58 -17.62 -1.66
N MET A 316 -19.32 -17.29 -1.42
CA MET A 316 -18.97 -16.30 -0.42
C MET A 316 -19.24 -14.93 -1.06
N PRO A 317 -20.21 -14.14 -0.56
CA PRO A 317 -20.55 -12.86 -1.18
C PRO A 317 -19.47 -11.81 -0.91
N PRO A 318 -19.43 -10.69 -1.65
CA PRO A 318 -18.56 -9.56 -1.33
C PRO A 318 -18.89 -8.97 0.05
N HIS A 319 -17.88 -8.43 0.72
CA HIS A 319 -18.03 -7.82 2.05
C HIS A 319 -17.44 -6.42 2.11
N TRP A 320 -18.15 -5.53 2.80
CA TRP A 320 -17.56 -4.36 3.43
C TRP A 320 -16.86 -4.76 4.71
N VAL A 321 -15.67 -4.22 4.90
CA VAL A 321 -14.83 -4.54 6.05
C VAL A 321 -14.57 -3.28 6.84
N TYR A 322 -15.14 -3.20 8.03
CA TYR A 322 -14.90 -2.12 8.97
C TYR A 322 -13.75 -2.53 9.88
N LYS A 323 -12.71 -1.71 10.02
CA LYS A 323 -11.59 -2.01 10.91
C LYS A 323 -10.98 -0.77 11.50
N LEU A 324 -10.37 -0.90 12.68
CA LEU A 324 -9.54 0.18 13.22
C LEU A 324 -8.31 0.38 12.34
N ALA A 325 -7.94 1.63 12.06
CA ALA A 325 -6.70 1.95 11.36
C ALA A 325 -5.50 1.40 12.15
N PRO A 326 -4.43 0.88 11.52
CA PRO A 326 -3.28 0.35 12.23
C PRO A 326 -2.66 1.32 13.24
N ILE A 327 -2.57 2.62 12.90
CA ILE A 327 -2.12 3.64 13.85
C ILE A 327 -3.08 3.81 15.03
N ALA A 328 -4.39 3.76 14.80
CA ALA A 328 -5.40 3.84 15.85
C ALA A 328 -5.36 2.61 16.76
N LYS A 329 -5.18 1.40 16.20
CA LYS A 329 -4.99 0.16 16.98
C LYS A 329 -3.83 0.29 17.95
N ARG A 330 -2.65 0.71 17.47
CA ARG A 330 -1.44 0.86 18.28
C ARG A 330 -1.61 1.85 19.43
N GLU A 331 -2.51 2.81 19.27
CA GLU A 331 -2.52 4.00 20.10
C GLU A 331 -3.78 4.15 20.94
N ILE A 332 -4.85 3.40 20.64
CA ILE A 332 -6.12 3.43 21.36
C ILE A 332 -6.36 2.09 22.09
N LEU A 333 -6.03 0.95 21.47
CA LEU A 333 -6.28 -0.37 22.08
C LEU A 333 -5.58 -0.56 23.43
N PRO A 334 -4.31 -0.14 23.63
CA PRO A 334 -3.67 -0.26 24.95
C PRO A 334 -4.47 0.42 26.06
N PHE A 335 -5.06 1.59 25.79
CA PHE A 335 -5.89 2.31 26.77
C PHE A 335 -7.23 1.62 27.02
N LEU A 336 -7.89 1.13 25.96
CA LEU A 336 -9.14 0.36 26.08
C LEU A 336 -8.97 -0.91 26.93
N ILE A 337 -7.85 -1.61 26.75
CA ILE A 337 -7.53 -2.82 27.51
C ILE A 337 -7.31 -2.51 28.99
N ILE A 338 -6.60 -1.41 29.30
CA ILE A 338 -6.27 -1.03 30.68
C ILE A 338 -7.48 -0.42 31.42
N GLU A 339 -8.25 0.45 30.77
CA GLU A 339 -9.29 1.24 31.45
C GLU A 339 -10.70 0.63 31.38
N TYR A 340 -10.98 -0.23 30.40
CA TYR A 340 -12.35 -0.62 30.05
C TYR A 340 -12.66 -2.12 30.20
N LEU A 341 -11.71 -3.01 29.87
CA LEU A 341 -11.92 -4.47 30.06
C LEU A 341 -12.14 -4.90 31.52
N PRO A 342 -11.47 -4.30 32.54
CA PRO A 342 -11.76 -4.63 33.93
C PRO A 342 -13.22 -4.30 34.34
N LYS A 343 -13.78 -3.20 33.81
CA LYS A 343 -15.15 -2.75 34.11
C LYS A 343 -16.23 -3.59 33.43
N LEU A 344 -15.91 -4.21 32.30
CA LEU A 344 -16.81 -5.17 31.61
C LEU A 344 -16.92 -6.51 32.35
N HIS A 345 -15.91 -6.90 33.14
CA HIS A 345 -15.98 -8.10 33.98
C HIS A 345 -16.72 -7.86 35.30
N GLU A 346 -16.61 -6.67 35.90
CA GLU A 346 -17.39 -6.31 37.10
C GLU A 346 -18.90 -6.22 36.82
N ALA A 347 -19.31 -5.75 35.63
CA ALA A 347 -20.72 -5.69 35.26
C ALA A 347 -21.38 -7.07 35.00
N ASN A 348 -20.59 -8.12 34.74
CA ASN A 348 -21.07 -9.48 34.50
C ASN A 348 -20.86 -10.45 35.67
N SER A 349 -20.25 -9.99 36.77
CA SER A 349 -20.05 -10.78 38.00
C SER A 349 -20.98 -10.34 39.15
N GLY A 350 -21.87 -9.38 38.87
CA GLY A 350 -22.91 -8.90 39.79
C GLY A 350 -24.35 -9.24 39.38
N ALA A 351 -24.56 -10.32 38.61
CA ALA A 351 -25.88 -10.85 38.27
C ALA A 351 -26.07 -12.26 38.83
#